data_AF-A0A1B8EBC2-F1
#
_entry.id   AF-A0A1B8EBC2-F1
#
_cell.length_a   1.000
_cell.length_b   1.000
_cell.length_c   1.000
_cell.angle_alpha   90.00
_cell.angle_beta   90.00
_cell.angle_gamma   90.00
#
_symmetry.space_group_name_H-M   'P 1'
#
loop_
_entity.id
_entity.type
_entity.pdbx_description
1 polymer ?
#
loop_
_entity_poly.entity_id
_entity_poly.type
_entity_poly.pdbx_seq_one_letter_code
_entity_poly.pdbx_strand_id
1 'polypeptide(L)'
;MSSQASSDMDDTCCHICERMNFRDPAWKQYAPSSHCVLCDRPFCNVHQEQTEADGDVCKANHGTYYKVHHHMLPGKVFTSKQERQEELGEEVIARQQRQRKESIGWASQADEDEREQANL
;
A
#
# COMPACT_ATOMS: atom_id res chain seq x y z
N MET A 1 17.09 -30.05 -8.57
CA MET A 1 15.99 -29.94 -7.59
C MET A 1 15.45 -28.52 -7.66
N SER A 2 14.13 -28.43 -7.57
CA SER A 2 13.28 -27.34 -8.04
C SER A 2 13.53 -25.96 -7.43
N SER A 3 13.22 -24.96 -8.25
CA SER A 3 13.16 -23.53 -8.01
C SER A 3 12.49 -23.14 -6.69
N GLN A 4 13.11 -22.23 -5.94
CA GLN A 4 12.43 -21.38 -4.97
C GLN A 4 12.48 -19.94 -5.49
N ALA A 5 11.44 -19.55 -6.20
CA ALA A 5 11.04 -18.15 -6.27
C ALA A 5 10.34 -17.85 -4.94
N SER A 6 11.03 -17.19 -4.01
CA SER A 6 10.40 -16.56 -2.84
C SER A 6 9.72 -15.27 -3.34
N SER A 7 8.57 -15.46 -3.97
CA SER A 7 7.76 -14.44 -4.65
C SER A 7 6.98 -13.59 -3.66
N ASP A 8 7.19 -12.26 -3.72
CA ASP A 8 6.16 -11.19 -3.71
C ASP A 8 5.05 -11.16 -2.62
N MET A 9 5.11 -12.01 -1.59
CA MET A 9 4.07 -12.08 -0.55
C MET A 9 4.33 -11.11 0.63
N ASP A 10 5.56 -10.68 0.85
CA ASP A 10 5.88 -9.72 1.92
C ASP A 10 5.34 -8.31 1.63
N ASP A 11 5.39 -7.87 0.36
CA ASP A 11 4.92 -6.53 -0.06
C ASP A 11 3.39 -6.39 -0.08
N THR A 12 2.65 -7.48 0.17
CA THR A 12 1.19 -7.47 0.25
C THR A 12 0.65 -7.73 1.65
N CYS A 13 1.49 -8.07 2.63
CA CYS A 13 1.07 -8.30 4.01
C CYS A 13 0.94 -6.97 4.77
N CYS A 14 -0.17 -6.76 5.46
CA CYS A 14 -0.37 -5.62 6.33
C CYS A 14 0.68 -5.64 7.43
N HIS A 15 1.54 -4.62 7.45
CA HIS A 15 2.64 -4.55 8.42
C HIS A 15 2.18 -4.50 9.89
N ILE A 16 0.92 -4.15 10.13
CA ILE A 16 0.31 -4.18 11.47
C ILE A 16 -0.15 -5.59 11.80
N CYS A 17 -0.79 -6.30 10.86
CA CYS A 17 -1.14 -7.72 11.03
C CYS A 17 0.10 -8.57 11.24
N GLU A 18 1.19 -8.30 10.52
CA GLU A 18 2.48 -8.97 10.70
C GLU A 18 3.00 -8.78 12.13
N ARG A 19 2.97 -7.55 12.65
CA ARG A 19 3.35 -7.27 14.04
C ARG A 19 2.42 -7.95 15.06
N MET A 20 1.13 -8.08 14.75
CA MET A 20 0.20 -8.82 15.60
C MET A 20 0.50 -10.32 15.58
N ASN A 21 0.76 -10.89 14.40
CA ASN A 21 1.15 -12.28 14.20
C ASN A 21 2.43 -12.64 14.97
N PHE A 22 3.42 -11.74 14.99
CA PHE A 22 4.63 -11.93 15.80
C PHE A 22 4.34 -12.08 17.30
N ARG A 23 3.29 -11.42 17.82
CA ARG A 23 2.88 -11.49 19.23
C ARG A 23 1.91 -12.64 19.50
N ASP A 24 1.06 -12.94 18.53
CA ASP A 24 0.06 -14.00 18.57
C ASP A 24 0.05 -14.74 17.23
N PRO A 25 0.71 -15.92 17.13
CA PRO A 25 0.77 -16.71 15.90
C PRO A 25 -0.59 -17.19 15.37
N ALA A 26 -1.66 -17.13 16.17
CA ALA A 26 -3.00 -17.42 15.70
C ALA A 26 -3.60 -16.26 14.88
N TRP A 27 -3.02 -15.06 14.96
CA TRP A 27 -3.46 -13.89 14.21
C TRP A 27 -3.15 -14.05 12.73
N LYS A 28 -4.20 -13.97 11.90
CA LYS A 28 -4.08 -13.98 10.44
C LYS A 28 -4.63 -12.69 9.87
N GLN A 29 -4.08 -12.27 8.74
CA GLN A 29 -4.68 -11.19 7.96
C GLN A 29 -5.87 -11.76 7.18
N TYR A 30 -7.02 -11.09 7.30
CA TYR A 30 -8.27 -11.52 6.66
C TYR A 30 -8.72 -10.62 5.51
N ALA A 31 -8.05 -9.49 5.29
CA ALA A 31 -8.42 -8.51 4.28
C ALA A 31 -7.19 -8.14 3.43
N PRO A 32 -7.38 -7.79 2.14
CA PRO A 32 -6.27 -7.36 1.28
C PRO A 32 -5.63 -6.07 1.80
N SER A 33 -4.37 -5.87 1.46
CA SER A 33 -3.64 -4.65 1.82
C SER A 33 -3.69 -3.63 0.69
N SER A 34 -3.86 -2.36 1.06
CA SER A 34 -3.47 -1.19 0.27
C SER A 34 -2.16 -0.61 0.83
N HIS A 35 -1.63 0.46 0.25
CA HIS A 35 -0.38 1.08 0.72
C HIS A 35 -0.63 2.44 1.34
N CYS A 36 -0.01 2.69 2.50
CA CYS A 36 -0.14 3.94 3.22
C CYS A 36 0.55 5.08 2.45
N VAL A 37 -0.12 6.21 2.22
CA VAL A 37 0.50 7.36 1.56
C VAL A 37 1.56 8.05 2.43
N LEU A 38 1.50 7.88 3.75
CA LEU A 38 2.42 8.53 4.67
C LEU A 38 3.68 7.72 4.94
N CYS A 39 3.64 6.39 4.90
CA CYS A 39 4.83 5.57 5.19
C CYS A 39 5.17 4.53 4.13
N ASP A 40 4.41 4.49 3.03
CA ASP A 40 4.60 3.57 1.90
C ASP A 40 4.52 2.08 2.26
N ARG A 41 3.99 1.75 3.45
CA ARG A 41 3.85 0.36 3.91
C ARG A 41 2.47 -0.22 3.60
N PRO A 42 2.38 -1.51 3.27
CA PRO A 42 1.10 -2.20 3.11
C PRO A 42 0.29 -2.22 4.41
N PHE A 43 -1.02 -1.99 4.33
CA PHE A 43 -1.97 -2.08 5.43
C PHE A 43 -3.36 -2.53 4.95
N CYS A 44 -4.09 -3.31 5.75
CA CYS A 44 -5.44 -3.74 5.42
C CYS A 44 -6.50 -2.73 5.91
N ASN A 45 -7.71 -2.79 5.36
CA ASN A 45 -8.83 -1.92 5.73
C ASN A 45 -9.20 -1.97 7.24
N VAL A 46 -9.01 -3.11 7.90
CA VAL A 46 -9.19 -3.25 9.38
C VAL A 46 -8.20 -2.36 10.15
N HIS A 47 -7.07 -2.06 9.53
CA HIS A 47 -5.98 -1.26 10.07
C HIS A 47 -5.83 0.09 9.36
N GLN A 48 -6.90 0.55 8.71
CA GLN A 48 -7.03 1.90 8.17
C GLN A 48 -7.31 2.90 9.30
N GLU A 49 -6.88 4.14 9.11
CA GLU A 49 -7.30 5.25 9.94
C GLU A 49 -8.82 5.43 9.84
N GLN A 50 -9.49 5.70 10.97
CA GLN A 50 -10.96 5.71 11.02
C GLN A 50 -11.58 7.00 10.46
N THR A 51 -10.76 8.04 10.28
CA THR A 51 -11.21 9.30 9.69
C THR A 51 -11.46 9.10 8.20
N GLU A 52 -12.67 9.40 7.71
CA GLU A 52 -13.05 9.29 6.30
C GLU A 52 -12.08 10.01 5.34
N ALA A 53 -11.49 11.12 5.79
CA ALA A 53 -10.50 11.88 5.03
C ALA A 53 -9.14 11.15 4.88
N ASP A 54 -8.88 10.09 5.65
CA ASP A 54 -7.59 9.40 5.77
C ASP A 54 -7.66 7.92 5.39
N GLY A 55 -8.59 7.56 4.50
CA GLY A 55 -8.80 6.16 4.11
C GLY A 55 -7.64 5.47 3.36
N ASP A 56 -6.60 6.21 2.99
CA ASP A 56 -5.34 5.75 2.41
C ASP A 56 -4.17 5.81 3.40
N VAL A 57 -4.46 5.97 4.70
CA VAL A 57 -3.49 6.02 5.80
C VAL A 57 -3.72 4.84 6.74
N CYS A 58 -2.64 4.17 7.12
CA CYS A 58 -2.73 3.12 8.14
C CYS A 58 -2.90 3.71 9.54
N LYS A 59 -3.53 2.98 10.47
CA LYS A 59 -3.76 3.40 11.87
C LYS A 59 -2.48 3.54 12.72
N ALA A 60 -1.29 3.43 12.13
CA ALA A 60 -0.06 3.64 12.84
C ALA A 60 0.07 5.13 13.22
N ASN A 61 0.57 5.41 14.42
CA ASN A 61 0.87 6.80 14.79
C ASN A 61 2.14 7.26 14.07
N HIS A 62 1.97 7.87 12.89
CA HIS A 62 3.06 8.33 12.03
C HIS A 62 3.93 9.39 12.71
N GLY A 63 3.35 10.29 13.51
CA GLY A 63 4.12 11.29 14.27
C GLY A 63 5.07 10.64 15.29
N THR A 64 4.61 9.63 16.03
CA THR A 64 5.45 8.87 16.96
C THR A 64 6.47 8.02 16.20
N TYR A 65 6.04 7.36 15.13
CA TYR A 65 6.90 6.50 14.33
C TYR A 65 8.05 7.30 13.70
N TYR A 66 7.77 8.48 13.15
CA TYR A 66 8.78 9.40 12.63
C TYR A 66 9.77 9.80 13.73
N LYS A 67 9.30 10.29 14.89
CA LYS A 67 10.19 10.69 15.99
C LYS A 67 11.16 9.58 16.41
N VAL A 68 10.67 8.34 16.53
CA VAL A 68 11.48 7.21 17.00
C VAL A 68 12.37 6.63 15.89
N HIS A 69 11.90 6.60 14.64
CA HIS A 69 12.54 5.85 13.55
C HIS A 69 13.06 6.72 12.39
N HIS A 70 13.00 8.06 12.46
CA HIS A 70 13.46 8.95 11.37
C HIS A 70 14.90 8.68 10.93
N HIS A 71 15.77 8.25 11.85
CA HIS A 71 17.17 7.91 11.56
C HIS A 71 17.37 6.54 10.90
N MET A 72 16.37 5.65 10.96
CA MET A 72 16.40 4.29 10.39
C MET A 72 15.71 4.20 9.04
N LEU A 73 15.01 5.24 8.61
CA LEU A 73 14.20 5.23 7.41
C LEU A 73 14.91 6.06 6.33
N PRO A 74 15.46 5.46 5.26
CA PRO A 74 15.76 6.23 4.06
C PRO A 74 14.44 6.85 3.60
N GLY A 75 14.40 8.19 3.57
CA GLY A 75 13.20 9.03 3.63
C GLY A 75 11.99 8.52 2.86
N LYS A 76 10.82 8.56 3.51
CA LYS A 76 9.46 8.37 2.97
C LYS A 76 8.36 8.33 4.05
N VAL A 77 8.66 8.67 5.30
CA VAL A 77 7.65 8.75 6.36
C VAL A 77 7.30 10.20 6.63
N PHE A 78 6.05 10.53 6.37
CA PHE A 78 5.45 11.82 6.68
C PHE A 78 4.60 11.68 7.94
N THR A 79 4.59 12.71 8.78
CA THR A 79 3.75 12.78 9.97
C THR A 79 2.30 13.13 9.63
N SER A 80 2.07 13.80 8.50
CA SER A 80 0.74 14.18 8.00
C SER A 80 0.67 14.27 6.47
N LYS A 81 -0.54 14.26 5.91
CA LYS A 81 -0.74 14.49 4.47
C LYS A 81 -0.35 15.91 4.04
N GLN A 82 -0.56 16.89 4.91
CA GLN A 82 -0.19 18.28 4.66
C GLN A 82 1.33 18.40 4.48
N GLU A 83 2.11 17.87 5.42
CA GLU A 83 3.59 17.84 5.32
C GLU A 83 4.03 17.16 4.01
N ARG A 84 3.41 16.02 3.68
CA ARG A 84 3.69 15.32 2.41
C ARG A 84 3.42 16.19 1.18
N GLN A 85 2.33 16.97 1.20
CA GLN A 85 1.98 17.89 0.11
C GLN A 85 2.92 19.09 0.03
N GLU A 86 3.35 19.64 1.16
CA GLU A 86 4.32 20.72 1.23
C GLU A 86 5.70 20.30 0.71
N GLU A 87 6.15 19.07 1.02
CA GLU A 87 7.45 18.56 0.59
C GLU A 87 7.48 18.07 -0.87
N LEU A 88 6.44 17.35 -1.31
CA LEU A 88 6.43 16.73 -2.65
C LEU A 88 5.74 17.60 -3.71
N GLY A 89 4.81 18.45 -3.30
CA GLY A 89 3.89 19.15 -4.19
C GLY A 89 2.79 18.26 -4.76
N GLU A 90 1.69 18.87 -5.16
CA GLU A 90 0.49 18.17 -5.66
C GLU A 90 0.77 17.36 -6.92
N GLU A 91 1.60 17.88 -7.84
CA GLU A 91 1.90 17.21 -9.12
C GLU A 91 2.62 15.88 -8.94
N VAL A 92 3.59 15.83 -8.03
CA VAL A 92 4.34 14.60 -7.73
C VAL A 92 3.44 13.58 -7.06
N ILE A 93 2.58 14.03 -6.15
CA ILE A 93 1.61 13.17 -5.47
C ILE A 93 0.64 12.55 -6.48
N ALA A 94 0.08 13.35 -7.38
CA ALA A 94 -0.84 12.88 -8.41
C ALA A 94 -0.16 11.86 -9.34
N ARG A 95 1.10 12.09 -9.71
CA ARG A 95 1.90 11.13 -10.51
C ARG A 95 2.09 9.81 -9.78
N GLN A 96 2.46 9.84 -8.49
CA GLN A 96 2.63 8.63 -7.68
C GLN A 96 1.32 7.84 -7.54
N GLN A 97 0.19 8.52 -7.34
CA GLN A 97 -1.13 7.87 -7.28
C GLN A 97 -1.49 7.20 -8.61
N ARG A 98 -1.21 7.85 -9.75
CA ARG A 98 -1.43 7.26 -11.08
C ARG A 98 -0.58 6.01 -11.30
N GLN A 99 0.73 6.10 -11.04
CA GLN A 99 1.65 4.97 -11.19
C GLN A 99 1.26 3.79 -10.30
N ARG A 100 0.76 4.06 -9.09
CA ARG A 100 0.25 3.01 -8.19
C ARG A 100 -1.00 2.34 -8.75
N LYS A 101 -1.93 3.12 -9.31
CA LYS A 101 -3.15 2.58 -9.93
C LYS A 101 -2.82 1.74 -11.17
N GLU A 102 -1.83 2.15 -11.95
CA GLU A 102 -1.32 1.41 -13.12
C GLU A 102 -0.59 0.11 -12.71
N SER A 103 0.21 0.15 -11.64
CA SER A 103 0.91 -1.02 -11.09
C SER A 103 -0.05 -2.10 -10.56
N ILE A 104 -1.14 -1.70 -9.91
CA ILE A 104 -2.20 -2.62 -9.45
C ILE A 104 -3.07 -3.11 -10.64
N GLY A 105 -3.01 -2.41 -11.78
CA GLY A 105 -3.88 -2.57 -12.93
C GLY A 105 -3.42 -3.55 -14.02
N TRP A 106 -2.40 -4.39 -13.82
CA TRP A 106 -2.04 -5.44 -14.81
C TRP A 106 -2.95 -6.68 -14.72
N ALA A 107 -4.25 -6.45 -14.66
CA ALA A 107 -5.31 -7.43 -14.95
C ALA A 107 -6.63 -6.70 -15.26
N SER A 108 -6.60 -5.77 -16.21
CA SER A 108 -7.79 -5.51 -17.01
C SER A 108 -7.48 -5.97 -18.43
N GLN A 109 -7.74 -7.25 -18.71
CA GLN A 109 -8.16 -7.66 -20.04
C GLN A 109 -9.49 -6.92 -20.32
N ALA A 110 -9.38 -5.67 -20.74
CA ALA A 110 -10.36 -5.06 -21.62
C ALA A 110 -9.70 -5.06 -23.01
N ASP A 111 -10.48 -5.39 -24.03
CA ASP A 111 -10.09 -5.52 -25.44
C ASP A 111 -9.65 -6.91 -25.93
N GLU A 112 -10.42 -7.97 -25.64
CA GLU A 112 -10.53 -9.13 -26.55
C GLU A 112 -11.98 -9.66 -26.61
N ASP A 113 -12.95 -8.88 -27.11
CA ASP A 113 -14.22 -9.46 -27.62
C ASP A 113 -15.03 -8.51 -28.53
N GLU A 114 -14.39 -7.83 -29.49
CA GLU A 114 -15.13 -7.08 -30.52
C GLU A 114 -14.51 -7.17 -31.93
N ARG A 115 -13.93 -8.33 -32.27
CA ARG A 115 -13.45 -8.55 -33.65
C ARG A 115 -13.60 -9.97 -34.21
N GLU A 116 -14.57 -10.74 -33.71
CA GLU A 116 -14.83 -12.08 -34.27
C GLU A 116 -16.34 -12.40 -34.43
N GLN A 117 -17.14 -11.47 -34.95
CA GLN A 117 -18.47 -11.80 -35.54
C GLN A 117 -18.78 -10.98 -36.81
N ALA A 118 -17.79 -10.79 -37.68
CA ALA A 118 -18.00 -10.30 -39.06
C ALA A 118 -17.60 -11.34 -40.12
N ASN A 119 -17.52 -12.62 -39.76
CA ASN A 119 -17.17 -13.70 -40.71
C ASN A 119 -17.74 -15.07 -40.29
N LEU A 120 -19.04 -15.14 -39.96
CA LEU A 120 -19.82 -16.38 -40.06
C LEU A 120 -21.16 -16.09 -40.72
#